data_AF-A0A620HPB9-F1
#
_entry.id   AF-A0A620HPB9-F1
#
_cell.length_a   1.000
_cell.length_b   1.000
_cell.length_c   1.000
_cell.angle_alpha   90.00
_cell.angle_beta   90.00
_cell.angle_gamma   90.00
#
_symmetry.space_group_name_H-M   'P 1'
#
loop_
_entity.id
_entity.type
_entity.pdbx_description
1 polymer ?
#
loop_
_entity_poly.entity_id
_entity_poly.type
_entity_poly.pdbx_seq_one_letter_code
_entity_poly.pdbx_strand_id
1 'polypeptide(L)'
;NSHNTVDIEDILRRSEIELANYELKQGLLMLGGERTVDNGIHEKIFSTICAIANIGKGNKNGVVGKLLIGVTDKPSDTSRVKELDDIDAHIVGERSVVGVKREAVKLGISMEEYYRRFCDELKKSDLSEPLKSQVVSLIDYNDFYGYGVIVITIPLLASYSSYNGDIYYRSGDNTKKATVIEAADIATRFK
;
A
#
# COMPACT_ATOMS: atom_id res chain seq x y z
N ASN A 1 15.14 -2.00 -0.63
CA ASN A 1 15.84 -0.73 -0.34
C ASN A 1 15.43 -0.32 1.06
N SER A 2 16.29 -0.47 2.07
CA SER A 2 15.92 -0.09 3.44
C SER A 2 15.63 1.41 3.50
N HIS A 3 14.40 1.79 3.85
CA HIS A 3 14.06 3.18 4.13
C HIS A 3 14.51 3.49 5.56
N ASN A 4 15.25 4.59 5.74
CA ASN A 4 15.54 5.05 7.09
C ASN A 4 14.29 5.76 7.67
N THR A 5 14.30 6.05 8.97
CA THR A 5 13.18 6.72 9.65
C THR A 5 12.79 8.06 9.00
N VAL A 6 13.79 8.85 8.58
CA VAL A 6 13.57 10.15 7.93
C VAL A 6 12.88 9.98 6.58
N ASP A 7 13.25 8.96 5.81
CA ASP A 7 12.62 8.68 4.52
C ASP A 7 11.12 8.37 4.68
N ILE A 8 10.73 7.65 5.73
CA ILE A 8 9.32 7.33 6.01
C ILE A 8 8.56 8.58 6.45
N GLU A 9 9.15 9.43 7.29
CA GLU A 9 8.52 10.71 7.67
C GLU A 9 8.25 11.60 6.46
N ASP A 10 9.21 11.70 5.53
CA ASP A 10 9.05 12.47 4.29
C ASP A 10 7.98 11.85 3.38
N ILE A 11 7.95 10.53 3.25
CA ILE A 11 6.91 9.79 2.52
C ILE A 11 5.52 10.09 3.11
N LEU A 12 5.39 10.07 4.44
CA LEU A 12 4.13 10.35 5.13
C LEU A 12 3.67 11.79 4.89
N ARG A 13 4.56 12.77 4.97
CA ARG A 13 4.23 14.18 4.69
C ARG A 13 3.80 14.40 3.23
N ARG A 14 4.51 13.79 2.28
CA ARG A 14 4.14 13.89 0.84
C ARG A 14 2.78 13.25 0.56
N SER A 15 2.42 12.20 1.29
CA SER A 15 1.14 11.53 1.14
C SER A 15 -0.06 12.45 1.43
N GLU A 16 0.11 13.57 2.12
CA GLU A 16 -0.95 14.56 2.37
C GLU A 16 -1.36 15.31 1.10
N ILE A 17 -0.43 15.48 0.15
CA ILE A 17 -0.61 16.30 -1.05
C ILE A 17 -0.72 15.42 -2.31
N GLU A 18 0.10 14.36 -2.40
CA GLU A 18 0.22 13.52 -3.60
C GLU A 18 -0.74 12.31 -3.60
N LEU A 19 -2.01 12.54 -3.27
CA LEU A 19 -3.00 11.48 -2.98
C LEU A 19 -3.14 10.36 -4.04
N ALA A 20 -2.88 10.65 -5.31
CA ALA A 20 -2.94 9.65 -6.36
C ALA A 20 -1.77 8.64 -6.30
N ASN A 21 -0.58 9.08 -5.90
CA ASN A 21 0.65 8.27 -5.93
C ASN A 21 0.87 7.46 -4.63
N TYR A 22 0.10 7.78 -3.59
CA TYR A 22 0.24 7.19 -2.27
C TYR A 22 -1.02 6.44 -1.86
N GLU A 23 -0.84 5.38 -1.09
CA GLU A 23 -1.92 4.66 -0.43
C GLU A 23 -1.48 4.29 0.99
N LEU A 24 -2.37 4.48 1.96
CA LEU A 24 -2.14 4.14 3.36
C LEU A 24 -3.12 3.06 3.80
N LYS A 25 -2.62 2.04 4.49
CA LYS A 25 -3.42 1.00 5.13
C LYS A 25 -3.02 0.87 6.58
N GLN A 26 -4.00 0.87 7.47
CA GLN A 26 -3.78 0.68 8.91
C GLN A 26 -3.11 -0.67 9.23
N GLY A 27 -3.34 -1.69 8.38
CA GLY A 27 -2.85 -3.04 8.55
C GLY A 27 -3.62 -4.02 7.65
N LEU A 28 -3.48 -5.31 7.91
CA LEU A 28 -4.16 -6.39 7.18
C LEU A 28 -5.34 -6.99 7.95
N LEU A 29 -5.38 -6.82 9.28
CA LEU A 29 -6.46 -7.34 10.12
C LEU A 29 -7.66 -6.38 10.15
N MET A 30 -8.85 -6.94 10.28
CA MET A 30 -10.07 -6.15 10.49
C MET A 30 -10.00 -5.34 11.79
N LEU A 31 -10.50 -4.11 11.77
CA LEU A 31 -10.68 -3.25 12.95
C LEU A 31 -12.04 -3.49 13.66
N GLY A 32 -12.65 -4.64 13.44
CA GLY A 32 -13.91 -5.06 14.06
C GLY A 32 -14.08 -6.57 13.99
N GLY A 33 -14.98 -7.12 14.81
CA GLY A 33 -15.23 -8.56 14.87
C GLY A 33 -14.03 -9.36 15.40
N GLU A 34 -13.87 -10.58 14.90
CA GLU A 34 -12.66 -11.37 15.12
C GLU A 34 -11.49 -10.73 14.36
N ARG A 35 -10.33 -10.63 15.02
CA ARG A 35 -9.12 -9.99 14.48
C ARG A 35 -8.42 -10.88 13.45
N THR A 36 -9.13 -11.20 12.38
CA THR A 36 -8.67 -11.97 11.23
C THR A 36 -8.30 -11.06 10.07
N VAL A 37 -7.56 -11.61 9.10
CA VAL A 37 -7.26 -10.91 7.85
C VAL A 37 -8.58 -10.56 7.16
N ASP A 38 -8.72 -9.31 6.71
CA ASP A 38 -9.87 -8.90 5.89
C ASP A 38 -9.79 -9.63 4.55
N ASN A 39 -10.78 -10.47 4.24
CA ASN A 39 -10.81 -11.26 3.00
C ASN A 39 -10.64 -10.40 1.74
N GLY A 40 -11.01 -9.12 1.77
CA GLY A 40 -10.87 -8.19 0.65
C GLY A 40 -9.61 -7.31 0.69
N ILE A 41 -8.77 -7.38 1.73
CA ILE A 41 -7.65 -6.43 1.86
C ILE A 41 -6.58 -6.64 0.79
N HIS A 42 -6.28 -7.89 0.47
CA HIS A 42 -5.30 -8.23 -0.56
C HIS A 42 -5.76 -7.75 -1.93
N GLU A 43 -7.04 -7.99 -2.29
CA GLU A 43 -7.63 -7.49 -3.52
C GLU A 43 -7.52 -5.97 -3.62
N LYS A 44 -7.92 -5.24 -2.56
CA LYS A 44 -7.84 -3.78 -2.49
C LYS A 44 -6.40 -3.26 -2.64
N ILE A 45 -5.43 -3.93 -1.98
CA ILE A 45 -4.02 -3.56 -2.06
C ILE A 45 -3.50 -3.80 -3.48
N PHE A 46 -3.74 -4.98 -4.06
CA PHE A 46 -3.23 -5.33 -5.39
C PHE A 46 -3.87 -4.50 -6.50
N SER A 47 -5.19 -4.27 -6.45
CA SER A 47 -5.86 -3.35 -7.38
C SER A 47 -5.29 -1.93 -7.28
N THR A 48 -4.91 -1.49 -6.08
CA THR A 48 -4.33 -0.16 -5.86
C THR A 48 -2.88 -0.08 -6.35
N ILE A 49 -2.07 -1.13 -6.16
CA ILE A 49 -0.74 -1.24 -6.76
C ILE A 49 -0.84 -1.12 -8.29
N CYS A 50 -1.77 -1.83 -8.91
CA CYS A 50 -2.07 -1.73 -10.34
C CYS A 50 -2.49 -0.30 -10.74
N ALA A 51 -3.41 0.30 -9.98
CA ALA A 51 -3.90 1.65 -10.25
C ALA A 51 -2.81 2.72 -10.20
N ILE A 52 -1.92 2.64 -9.20
CA ILE A 52 -0.80 3.57 -9.03
C ILE A 52 0.21 3.38 -10.17
N ALA A 53 0.54 2.14 -10.54
CA ALA A 53 1.42 1.86 -11.67
C ALA A 53 0.87 2.45 -12.98
N ASN A 54 -0.46 2.44 -13.14
CA ASN A 54 -1.19 2.95 -14.30
C ASN A 54 -1.35 4.48 -14.35
N ILE A 55 -0.84 5.21 -13.36
CA ILE A 55 -0.63 6.66 -13.49
C ILE A 55 0.32 6.93 -14.68
N GLY A 56 1.30 6.05 -14.88
CA GLY A 56 2.24 6.12 -15.98
C GLY A 56 3.19 7.31 -15.89
N LYS A 57 3.88 7.61 -17.00
CA LYS A 57 4.80 8.76 -17.05
C LYS A 57 4.06 10.08 -17.27
N GLY A 58 2.94 10.06 -17.99
CA GLY A 58 2.26 11.29 -18.42
C GLY A 58 3.25 12.26 -19.10
N ASN A 59 3.01 13.57 -18.99
CA ASN A 59 3.85 14.62 -19.59
C ASN A 59 4.99 15.09 -18.65
N LYS A 60 5.31 14.34 -17.60
CA LYS A 60 6.33 14.68 -16.58
C LYS A 60 7.26 13.46 -16.39
N ASN A 61 8.32 13.61 -15.62
CA ASN A 61 9.38 12.59 -15.43
C ASN A 61 8.95 11.25 -14.78
N GLY A 62 7.66 10.90 -14.83
CA GLY A 62 7.04 9.82 -14.07
C GLY A 62 7.09 10.07 -12.56
N VAL A 63 6.15 9.47 -11.82
CA VAL A 63 6.19 9.46 -10.36
C VAL A 63 6.24 8.01 -9.86
N VAL A 64 7.16 7.73 -8.95
CA VAL A 64 7.23 6.46 -8.23
C VAL A 64 6.17 6.47 -7.15
N GLY A 65 5.34 5.42 -7.11
CA GLY A 65 4.27 5.29 -6.13
C GLY A 65 4.74 4.66 -4.82
N LYS A 66 3.97 4.88 -3.75
CA LYS A 66 4.22 4.30 -2.43
C LYS A 66 2.93 3.79 -1.80
N LEU A 67 2.95 2.57 -1.26
CA LEU A 67 1.89 2.07 -0.40
C LEU A 67 2.49 1.70 0.95
N LEU A 68 1.90 2.23 2.03
CA LEU A 68 2.37 2.00 3.39
C LEU A 68 1.32 1.19 4.16
N ILE A 69 1.76 0.11 4.80
CA ILE A 69 0.94 -0.71 5.70
C ILE A 69 1.42 -0.50 7.13
N GLY A 70 0.50 -0.24 8.04
CA GLY A 70 0.77 0.20 9.41
C GLY A 70 0.51 1.70 9.62
N VAL A 71 -0.22 2.36 8.72
CA VAL A 71 -0.47 3.81 8.76
C VAL A 71 -1.94 4.11 8.50
N THR A 72 -2.54 4.99 9.28
CA THR A 72 -3.90 5.47 9.08
C THR A 72 -3.89 6.95 8.68
N ASP A 73 -4.90 7.34 7.92
CA ASP A 73 -5.26 8.73 7.61
C ASP A 73 -6.51 9.19 8.36
N LYS A 74 -7.26 8.27 8.97
CA LYS A 74 -8.53 8.54 9.64
C LYS A 74 -8.37 8.47 11.16
N PRO A 75 -8.74 9.55 11.89
CA PRO A 75 -8.75 9.53 13.34
C PRO A 75 -9.61 8.40 13.93
N SER A 76 -10.71 8.03 13.26
CA SER A 76 -11.56 6.90 13.68
C SER A 76 -10.81 5.57 13.71
N ASP A 77 -9.96 5.32 12.71
CA ASP A 77 -9.20 4.08 12.62
C ASP A 77 -8.08 4.08 13.68
N THR A 78 -7.46 5.23 13.92
CA THR A 78 -6.46 5.41 15.00
C THR A 78 -7.06 5.11 16.37
N SER A 79 -8.19 5.74 16.71
CA SER A 79 -8.90 5.49 17.98
C SER A 79 -9.28 4.02 18.11
N ARG A 80 -9.75 3.42 17.02
CA ARG A 80 -10.15 2.02 17.02
C ARG A 80 -8.97 1.06 17.23
N VAL A 81 -7.81 1.35 16.65
CA VAL A 81 -6.57 0.60 16.94
C VAL A 81 -6.20 0.73 18.42
N LYS A 82 -6.24 1.95 18.98
CA LYS A 82 -5.94 2.15 20.41
C LYS A 82 -6.85 1.32 21.30
N GLU A 83 -8.16 1.32 21.05
CA GLU A 83 -9.13 0.53 21.82
C GLU A 83 -8.86 -0.99 21.75
N LEU A 84 -8.47 -1.50 20.58
CA LEU A 84 -8.39 -2.93 20.35
C LEU A 84 -7.02 -3.54 20.66
N ASP A 85 -5.94 -2.77 20.44
CA ASP A 85 -4.56 -3.23 20.53
C ASP A 85 -3.79 -2.55 21.67
N ASP A 86 -4.37 -1.55 22.34
CA ASP A 86 -3.72 -0.71 23.36
C ASP A 86 -2.45 0.00 22.88
N ILE A 87 -2.36 0.28 21.58
CA ILE A 87 -1.23 0.99 20.97
C ILE A 87 -1.59 2.45 20.72
N ASP A 88 -0.79 3.37 21.26
CA ASP A 88 -0.84 4.79 20.89
C ASP A 88 -0.15 4.99 19.55
N ALA A 89 -0.76 5.75 18.64
CA ALA A 89 -0.14 5.99 17.33
C ALA A 89 0.99 7.02 17.42
N HIS A 90 2.02 6.84 16.60
CA HIS A 90 3.04 7.85 16.37
C HIS A 90 2.59 8.80 15.25
N ILE A 91 2.45 10.09 15.57
CA ILE A 91 1.87 11.08 14.66
C ILE A 91 2.97 11.74 13.81
N VAL A 92 2.78 11.75 12.49
CA VAL A 92 3.63 12.45 11.53
C VAL A 92 2.75 13.28 10.61
N GLY A 93 2.76 14.60 10.80
CA GLY A 93 1.83 15.49 10.09
C GLY A 93 0.38 15.13 10.42
N GLU A 94 -0.43 14.87 9.39
CA GLU A 94 -1.82 14.40 9.54
C GLU A 94 -1.95 12.87 9.54
N ARG A 95 -0.83 12.13 9.47
CA ARG A 95 -0.82 10.66 9.42
C ARG A 95 -0.55 10.05 10.79
N SER A 96 -1.22 8.94 11.09
CA SER A 96 -1.04 8.20 12.33
C SER A 96 -0.38 6.84 12.04
N VAL A 97 0.83 6.63 12.55
CA VAL A 97 1.51 5.34 12.42
C VAL A 97 1.09 4.43 13.57
N VAL A 98 0.41 3.34 13.21
CA VAL A 98 -0.11 2.33 14.15
C VAL A 98 0.72 1.04 14.13
N GLY A 99 1.45 0.80 13.04
CA GLY A 99 2.42 -0.29 12.92
C GLY A 99 1.84 -1.69 12.76
N VAL A 100 2.43 -2.53 11.92
CA VAL A 100 1.99 -3.91 11.72
C VAL A 100 2.44 -4.87 12.83
N LYS A 101 3.35 -4.46 13.74
CA LYS A 101 3.75 -5.32 14.87
C LYS A 101 2.60 -5.73 15.76
N ARG A 102 1.64 -4.83 15.99
CA ARG A 102 0.43 -5.11 16.78
C ARG A 102 -0.38 -6.29 16.21
N GLU A 103 -0.40 -6.46 14.88
CA GLU A 103 -1.13 -7.54 14.22
C GLU A 103 -0.39 -8.87 14.31
N ALA A 104 0.93 -8.88 14.14
CA ALA A 104 1.73 -10.09 14.32
C ALA A 104 1.61 -10.63 15.75
N VAL A 105 1.66 -9.74 16.75
CA VAL A 105 1.40 -10.08 18.16
C VAL A 105 0.00 -10.66 18.32
N LYS A 106 -1.02 -10.03 17.73
CA LYS A 106 -2.40 -10.50 17.82
C LYS A 106 -2.61 -11.88 17.19
N LEU A 107 -1.90 -12.17 16.10
CA LEU A 107 -1.93 -13.45 15.41
C LEU A 107 -1.06 -14.52 16.10
N GLY A 108 -0.24 -14.14 17.09
CA GLY A 108 0.70 -15.05 17.75
C GLY A 108 1.83 -15.53 16.84
N ILE A 109 2.23 -14.73 15.85
CA ILE A 109 3.30 -15.05 14.89
C ILE A 109 4.45 -14.04 14.97
N SER A 110 5.62 -14.42 14.46
CA SER A 110 6.74 -13.48 14.35
C SER A 110 6.49 -12.43 13.27
N MET A 111 7.18 -11.29 13.36
CA MET A 111 7.14 -10.27 12.31
C MET A 111 7.68 -10.78 10.97
N GLU A 112 8.69 -11.65 11.01
CA GLU A 112 9.22 -12.29 9.81
C GLU A 112 8.16 -13.15 9.13
N GLU A 113 7.41 -13.94 9.92
CA GLU A 113 6.33 -14.75 9.37
C GLU A 113 5.18 -13.89 8.83
N TYR A 114 4.79 -12.82 9.54
CA TYR A 114 3.78 -11.88 9.07
C TYR A 114 4.17 -11.26 7.71
N TYR A 115 5.41 -10.76 7.61
CA TYR A 115 5.95 -10.18 6.39
C TYR A 115 6.00 -11.20 5.24
N ARG A 116 6.49 -12.42 5.53
CA ARG A 116 6.57 -13.51 4.55
C ARG A 116 5.18 -13.89 4.02
N ARG A 117 4.18 -14.03 4.89
CA ARG A 117 2.80 -14.33 4.49
C ARG A 117 2.26 -13.30 3.51
N PHE A 118 2.47 -12.01 3.78
CA PHE A 118 2.06 -10.95 2.85
C PHE A 118 2.79 -11.02 1.51
N CYS A 119 4.12 -11.24 1.53
CA CYS A 119 4.91 -11.40 0.31
C CYS A 119 4.46 -12.60 -0.52
N ASP A 120 4.09 -13.70 0.13
CA ASP A 120 3.61 -14.91 -0.54
C ASP A 120 2.24 -14.67 -1.21
N GLU A 121 1.33 -13.92 -0.57
CA GLU A 121 0.07 -13.52 -1.20
C GLU A 121 0.29 -12.58 -2.40
N LEU A 122 1.22 -11.63 -2.30
CA LEU A 122 1.58 -10.76 -3.43
C LEU A 122 2.14 -11.56 -4.61
N LYS A 123 3.00 -12.57 -4.36
CA LYS A 123 3.56 -13.45 -5.40
C LYS A 123 2.49 -14.29 -6.10
N LYS A 124 1.48 -14.74 -5.35
CA LYS A 124 0.34 -15.51 -5.87
C LYS A 124 -0.69 -14.66 -6.60
N SER A 125 -0.63 -13.33 -6.48
CA SER A 125 -1.58 -12.44 -7.13
C SER A 125 -1.50 -12.50 -8.67
N ASP A 126 -2.63 -12.19 -9.31
CA ASP A 126 -2.73 -12.03 -10.77
C ASP A 126 -2.39 -10.61 -11.23
N LEU A 127 -1.45 -9.96 -10.54
CA LEU A 127 -0.79 -8.76 -11.07
C LEU A 127 0.00 -9.14 -12.33
N SER A 128 -0.14 -8.36 -13.39
CA SER A 128 0.59 -8.56 -14.63
C SER A 128 2.10 -8.33 -14.46
N GLU A 129 2.90 -9.02 -15.26
CA GLU A 129 4.34 -8.71 -15.38
C GLU A 129 4.56 -7.47 -16.28
N PRO A 130 5.60 -6.66 -16.03
CA PRO A 130 6.64 -6.83 -15.01
C PRO A 130 6.30 -6.23 -13.63
N LEU A 131 5.09 -5.70 -13.43
CA LEU A 131 4.71 -5.03 -12.18
C LEU A 131 4.86 -5.94 -10.98
N LYS A 132 4.34 -7.18 -11.07
CA LYS A 132 4.38 -8.13 -9.96
C LYS A 132 5.81 -8.41 -9.49
N SER A 133 6.68 -8.85 -10.39
CA SER A 133 8.07 -9.18 -10.02
C SER A 133 8.84 -7.98 -9.48
N GLN A 134 8.63 -6.77 -10.02
CA GLN A 134 9.28 -5.56 -9.52
C GLN A 134 8.74 -5.12 -8.15
N VAL A 135 7.43 -5.19 -7.90
CA VAL A 135 6.88 -4.82 -6.60
C VAL A 135 7.31 -5.81 -5.52
N VAL A 136 7.38 -7.10 -5.84
CA VAL A 136 7.90 -8.14 -4.92
C VAL A 136 9.37 -7.90 -4.56
N SER A 137 10.18 -7.28 -5.41
CA SER A 137 11.57 -6.94 -5.10
C SER A 137 11.74 -5.57 -4.42
N LEU A 138 10.68 -4.76 -4.39
CA LEU A 138 10.68 -3.39 -3.88
C LEU A 138 9.74 -3.19 -2.68
N ILE A 139 9.38 -4.29 -2.02
CA ILE A 139 8.73 -4.30 -0.73
C ILE A 139 9.79 -4.43 0.37
N ASP A 140 9.66 -3.63 1.42
CA ASP A 140 10.59 -3.60 2.54
C ASP A 140 9.81 -3.45 3.87
N TYR A 141 10.24 -4.16 4.90
CA TYR A 141 9.81 -3.94 6.28
C TYR A 141 10.77 -2.98 6.98
N ASN A 142 10.23 -2.01 7.71
CA ASN A 142 11.03 -0.97 8.38
C ASN A 142 10.59 -0.84 9.83
N ASP A 143 11.52 -0.93 10.78
CA ASP A 143 11.23 -0.73 12.19
C ASP A 143 11.14 0.77 12.54
N PHE A 144 10.01 1.38 12.22
CA PHE A 144 9.75 2.79 12.44
C PHE A 144 9.31 3.03 13.89
N TYR A 145 10.19 3.60 14.73
CA TYR A 145 9.95 3.85 16.17
C TYR A 145 9.37 2.65 16.95
N GLY A 146 9.71 1.42 16.56
CA GLY A 146 9.19 0.21 17.21
C GLY A 146 7.85 -0.28 16.68
N TYR A 147 7.17 0.43 15.79
CA TYR A 147 5.83 0.10 15.27
C TYR A 147 5.86 -0.95 14.16
N GLY A 148 6.92 -0.97 13.36
CA GLY A 148 7.02 -1.77 12.15
C GLY A 148 6.08 -1.29 11.03
N VAL A 149 6.63 -0.84 9.91
CA VAL A 149 5.87 -0.36 8.75
C VAL A 149 6.35 -1.11 7.51
N ILE A 150 5.41 -1.65 6.73
CA ILE A 150 5.73 -2.24 5.43
C ILE A 150 5.58 -1.15 4.38
N VAL A 151 6.64 -0.91 3.61
CA VAL A 151 6.64 0.05 2.51
C VAL A 151 6.75 -0.73 1.21
N ILE A 152 5.78 -0.51 0.32
CA ILE A 152 5.75 -1.07 -1.02
C ILE A 152 6.05 0.07 -1.99
N THR A 153 7.13 -0.06 -2.76
CA THR A 153 7.43 0.91 -3.83
C THR A 153 6.86 0.43 -5.15
N ILE A 154 6.00 1.25 -5.76
CA ILE A 154 5.42 0.98 -7.07
C ILE A 154 6.28 1.66 -8.12
N PRO A 155 7.03 0.90 -8.94
CA PRO A 155 7.99 1.45 -9.89
C PRO A 155 7.31 2.09 -11.10
N LEU A 156 8.07 2.91 -11.81
CA LEU A 156 7.67 3.39 -13.12
C LEU A 156 7.80 2.29 -14.16
N LEU A 157 6.72 2.07 -14.92
CA LEU A 157 6.67 1.05 -15.95
C LEU A 157 6.73 1.66 -17.36
N ALA A 158 7.13 0.83 -18.31
CA ALA A 158 7.13 1.14 -19.73
C ALA A 158 5.78 0.83 -20.43
N SER A 159 4.87 0.15 -19.74
CA SER A 159 3.53 -0.18 -20.24
C SER A 159 2.53 -0.27 -19.09
N TYR A 160 1.24 -0.21 -19.42
CA TYR A 160 0.17 -0.37 -18.44
C TYR A 160 0.17 -1.78 -17.84
N SER A 161 -0.44 -1.92 -16.67
CA SER A 161 -0.57 -3.17 -15.94
C SER A 161 -2.04 -3.50 -15.67
N SER A 162 -2.29 -4.78 -15.38
CA SER A 162 -3.59 -5.30 -14.99
C SER A 162 -3.50 -6.10 -13.70
N TYR A 163 -4.64 -6.29 -13.05
CA TYR A 163 -4.83 -7.21 -11.93
C TYR A 163 -6.09 -8.04 -12.19
N ASN A 164 -6.01 -9.38 -12.10
CA ASN A 164 -7.11 -10.29 -12.48
C ASN A 164 -7.63 -10.04 -13.92
N GLY A 165 -6.76 -9.60 -14.84
CA GLY A 165 -7.14 -9.24 -16.21
C GLY A 165 -7.82 -7.87 -16.36
N ASP A 166 -8.10 -7.17 -15.27
CA ASP A 166 -8.72 -5.86 -15.26
C ASP A 166 -7.69 -4.73 -15.13
N ILE A 167 -7.97 -3.59 -15.76
CA ILE A 167 -7.16 -2.37 -15.62
C ILE A 167 -7.77 -1.51 -14.53
N TYR A 168 -6.93 -0.99 -13.65
CA TYR A 168 -7.32 -0.05 -12.59
C TYR A 168 -6.61 1.28 -12.75
N TYR A 169 -7.21 2.35 -12.22
CA TYR A 169 -6.62 3.70 -12.21
C TYR A 169 -6.98 4.48 -10.96
N ARG A 170 -6.19 5.53 -10.67
CA ARG A 170 -6.40 6.43 -9.54
C ARG A 170 -7.25 7.65 -9.96
N SER A 171 -8.26 7.94 -9.16
CA SER A 171 -9.14 9.12 -9.25
C SER A 171 -9.05 9.85 -7.91
N GLY A 172 -8.04 10.71 -7.77
CA GLY A 172 -7.59 11.18 -6.45
C GLY A 172 -6.98 10.03 -5.64
N ASP A 173 -7.41 9.88 -4.40
CA ASP A 173 -7.07 8.77 -3.50
C ASP A 173 -7.91 7.48 -3.74
N ASN A 174 -8.83 7.50 -4.71
CA ASN A 174 -9.70 6.36 -4.98
C ASN A 174 -9.15 5.48 -6.11
N THR A 175 -9.18 4.17 -5.89
CA THR A 175 -8.91 3.16 -6.93
C THR A 175 -10.20 2.79 -7.65
N LYS A 176 -10.20 2.88 -8.99
CA LYS A 176 -11.35 2.51 -9.85
C LYS A 176 -10.94 1.49 -10.90
N LYS A 177 -11.86 0.58 -11.20
CA LYS A 177 -11.75 -0.32 -12.37
C LYS A 177 -12.09 0.47 -13.63
N ALA A 178 -11.25 0.37 -14.64
CA ALA A 178 -11.40 1.06 -15.92
C ALA A 178 -12.46 0.38 -16.81
N THR A 179 -13.23 1.21 -17.49
CA THR A 179 -14.00 0.81 -18.68
C THR A 179 -13.07 0.60 -19.88
N VAL A 180 -13.61 0.06 -20.98
CA VAL A 180 -12.84 -0.15 -22.22
C VAL A 180 -12.23 1.16 -22.75
N ILE A 181 -12.97 2.27 -22.68
CA ILE A 181 -12.50 3.58 -23.15
C ILE A 181 -11.39 4.09 -22.23
N GLU A 182 -11.59 4.05 -20.91
CA GLU A 182 -10.57 4.48 -19.95
C GLU A 182 -9.29 3.62 -20.02
N ALA A 183 -9.43 2.32 -20.28
CA ALA A 183 -8.30 1.42 -20.51
C ALA A 183 -7.48 1.83 -21.74
N ALA A 184 -8.15 2.18 -22.85
CA ALA A 184 -7.48 2.68 -24.05
C ALA A 184 -6.74 3.99 -23.76
N ASP A 185 -7.34 4.90 -23.01
CA ASP A 185 -6.71 6.16 -22.59
C ASP A 185 -5.49 5.91 -21.69
N ILE A 186 -5.58 4.99 -20.72
CA ILE A 186 -4.46 4.62 -19.84
C ILE A 186 -3.29 4.09 -20.66
N ALA A 187 -3.55 3.24 -21.67
CA ALA A 187 -2.49 2.71 -22.52
C ALA A 187 -1.72 3.81 -23.27
N THR A 188 -2.34 4.96 -23.54
CA THR A 188 -1.65 6.09 -24.19
C THR A 188 -0.64 6.80 -23.29
N ARG A 189 -0.73 6.65 -21.96
CA ARG A 189 0.16 7.30 -20.97
C ARG A 189 1.59 6.77 -20.95
N PHE A 190 1.83 5.68 -21.68
CA PHE A 190 3.08 4.94 -21.72
C PHE A 190 3.77 5.02 -23.09
N LYS A 191 3.22 5.83 -24.01
CA LYS A 191 3.80 6.10 -25.32
C LYS A 191 4.82 7.23 -25.28
#